data_AF-A0A350PAQ4-F1
#
_entry.id   AF-A0A350PAQ4-F1
#
_cell.length_a   1.000
_cell.length_b   1.000
_cell.length_c   1.000
_cell.angle_alpha   90.00
_cell.angle_beta   90.00
_cell.angle_gamma   90.00
#
_symmetry.space_group_name_H-M   'P 1'
#
loop_
_entity.id
_entity.type
_entity.pdbx_description
1 polymer ?
#
loop_
_entity_poly.entity_id
_entity_poly.type
_entity_poly.pdbx_seq_one_letter_code
_entity_poly.pdbx_strand_id
1 'polypeptide(L)'
;HQIADLIKEKAKNNEQAVIGLATGSTPTQIYDELVRLHREEGLSFQNVTTFNLDEYFPMDPDSIHSYVYFMKEYLFDHIDIKPENVHIPDGTLSRDE
;
A
#
# COMPACT_ATOMS: atom_id res chain seq x y z
N HIS A 1 -9.91 8.47 12.46
CA HIS A 1 -9.24 8.03 11.23
C HIS A 1 -7.76 7.76 11.54
N GLN A 2 -7.45 6.76 12.37
CA GLN A 2 -6.12 6.63 13.00
C GLN A 2 -4.94 6.61 12.00
N ILE A 3 -5.09 5.92 10.86
CA ILE A 3 -4.05 5.86 9.81
C ILE A 3 -3.84 7.25 9.18
N ALA A 4 -4.90 7.96 8.84
CA ALA A 4 -4.81 9.30 8.27
C ALA A 4 -4.22 10.30 9.26
N ASP A 5 -4.60 10.19 10.54
CA ASP A 5 -4.07 11.03 11.61
C ASP A 5 -2.55 10.81 11.78
N LEU A 6 -2.09 9.55 11.74
CA LEU A 6 -0.68 9.20 11.75
C LEU A 6 0.08 9.80 10.54
N ILE A 7 -0.46 9.65 9.33
CA ILE A 7 0.18 10.19 8.11
C ILE A 7 0.33 11.71 8.21
N LYS A 8 -0.74 12.41 8.62
CA LYS A 8 -0.73 13.87 8.79
C LYS A 8 0.25 14.32 9.87
N GLU A 9 0.32 13.61 10.99
CA GLU A 9 1.26 13.90 12.08
C GLU A 9 2.71 13.75 11.61
N LYS A 10 3.04 12.62 10.96
CA LYS A 10 4.38 12.38 10.41
C LYS A 10 4.75 13.42 9.35
N ALA A 11 3.83 13.77 8.46
CA ALA A 11 4.06 14.80 7.45
C ALA A 11 4.36 16.16 8.08
N LYS A 12 3.61 16.56 9.12
CA LYS A 12 3.83 17.81 9.86
C LYS A 12 5.22 17.88 10.50
N ASN A 13 5.75 16.73 10.93
CA ASN A 13 7.08 16.63 11.53
C ASN A 13 8.19 16.38 10.50
N ASN A 14 7.88 16.38 9.20
CA ASN A 14 8.80 16.04 8.11
C ASN A 14 9.41 14.63 8.26
N GLU A 15 8.61 13.69 8.76
CA GLU A 15 8.95 12.29 8.98
C GLU A 15 8.20 11.38 8.00
N GLN A 16 8.75 10.18 7.76
CA GLN A 16 8.08 9.13 7.01
C GLN A 16 7.10 8.35 7.89
N ALA A 17 5.91 8.05 7.36
CA ALA A 17 4.96 7.11 7.95
C ALA A 17 5.21 5.72 7.35
N VAL A 18 5.64 4.76 8.18
CA VAL A 18 5.86 3.38 7.77
C VAL A 18 4.64 2.54 8.13
N ILE A 19 4.00 1.93 7.14
CA ILE A 19 2.71 1.24 7.32
C ILE A 19 2.79 -0.19 6.80
N GLY A 20 2.42 -1.16 7.66
CA GLY A 20 2.21 -2.54 7.25
C GLY A 20 0.82 -2.73 6.64
N LEU A 21 0.76 -3.35 5.47
CA LEU A 21 -0.49 -3.55 4.71
C LEU A 21 -0.81 -5.04 4.57
N ALA A 22 -2.06 -5.40 4.85
CA ALA A 22 -2.60 -6.73 4.67
C ALA A 22 -3.47 -6.80 3.42
N THR A 23 -3.58 -7.98 2.82
CA THR A 23 -4.48 -8.24 1.69
C THR A 23 -5.71 -9.04 2.13
N GLY A 24 -6.60 -9.34 1.17
CA GLY A 24 -7.85 -10.06 1.42
C GLY A 24 -9.07 -9.14 1.54
N SER A 25 -10.24 -9.72 1.79
CA SER A 25 -11.52 -9.00 1.75
C SER A 25 -11.76 -8.08 2.94
N THR A 26 -11.15 -8.35 4.09
CA THR A 26 -11.34 -7.55 5.31
C THR A 26 -10.81 -6.11 5.19
N PRO A 27 -9.60 -5.86 4.66
CA PRO A 27 -9.07 -4.50 4.56
C PRO A 27 -9.59 -3.66 3.38
N THR A 28 -10.38 -4.20 2.44
CA THR A 28 -10.78 -3.45 1.23
C THR A 28 -11.51 -2.14 1.56
N GLN A 29 -12.41 -2.16 2.54
CA GLN A 29 -13.14 -0.95 2.99
C GLN A 29 -12.19 0.12 3.57
N ILE A 30 -11.07 -0.29 4.16
CA ILE A 30 -10.07 0.65 4.67
C ILE A 30 -9.36 1.33 3.50
N TYR A 31 -9.02 0.58 2.45
CA TYR A 31 -8.40 1.14 1.24
C TYR A 31 -9.33 2.08 0.49
N ASP A 32 -10.60 1.71 0.34
CA ASP A 32 -11.62 2.58 -0.26
C ASP A 32 -11.72 3.92 0.49
N GLU A 33 -11.72 3.87 1.83
CA GLU A 33 -11.77 5.08 2.66
C GLU A 33 -10.48 5.91 2.57
N LEU A 34 -9.30 5.28 2.49
CA LEU A 34 -8.03 6.00 2.28
C LEU A 34 -7.99 6.69 0.92
N VAL A 35 -8.51 6.04 -0.13
CA VAL A 35 -8.66 6.62 -1.47
C VAL A 35 -9.64 7.80 -1.43
N ARG A 36 -10.77 7.66 -0.73
CA ARG A 36 -11.73 8.76 -0.53
C ARG A 36 -11.08 9.95 0.17
N LEU A 37 -10.38 9.71 1.28
CA LEU A 37 -9.66 10.75 2.03
C LEU A 37 -8.59 11.45 1.18
N HIS A 38 -7.91 10.72 0.29
CA HIS A 38 -6.98 11.32 -0.67
C HIS A 38 -7.70 12.27 -1.63
N ARG A 39 -8.73 11.76 -2.32
CA ARG A 39 -9.42 12.47 -3.41
C ARG A 39 -10.29 13.64 -2.93
N GLU A 40 -10.96 13.48 -1.79
CA GLU A 40 -11.95 14.44 -1.30
C GLU A 40 -11.41 15.38 -0.23
N GLU A 41 -10.44 14.93 0.57
CA GLU A 41 -9.95 15.67 1.74
C GLU A 41 -8.45 16.02 1.67
N GLY A 42 -7.76 15.64 0.58
CA GLY A 42 -6.37 16.02 0.32
C GLY A 42 -5.35 15.32 1.21
N LEU A 43 -5.64 14.12 1.72
CA LEU A 43 -4.65 13.29 2.41
C LEU A 43 -3.55 12.86 1.42
N SER A 44 -2.32 13.36 1.58
CA SER A 44 -1.19 12.96 0.73
C SER A 44 -0.42 11.76 1.31
N PHE A 45 0.05 10.89 0.42
CA PHE A 45 0.84 9.69 0.69
C PHE A 45 2.31 9.85 0.28
N GLN A 46 2.76 11.07 -0.07
CA GLN A 46 4.14 11.32 -0.51
C GLN A 46 5.20 11.06 0.57
N ASN A 47 4.81 11.06 1.85
CA ASN A 47 5.67 10.73 2.99
C ASN A 47 5.38 9.32 3.57
N VAL A 48 4.74 8.45 2.79
CA VAL A 48 4.37 7.10 3.23
C VAL A 48 5.30 6.07 2.59
N THR A 49 5.72 5.10 3.40
CA THR A 49 6.41 3.87 2.99
C THR A 49 5.59 2.66 3.44
N THR A 50 5.36 1.71 2.55
CA THR A 50 4.49 0.57 2.83
C THR A 50 5.23 -0.76 2.71
N PHE A 51 4.88 -1.70 3.59
CA PHE A 51 5.33 -3.08 3.52
C PHE A 51 4.12 -4.02 3.53
N ASN A 52 3.95 -4.79 2.47
CA ASN A 52 2.94 -5.86 2.43
C ASN A 52 3.42 -7.08 3.22
N LEU A 53 2.48 -7.76 3.88
CA LEU A 53 2.79 -8.90 4.75
C LEU A 53 3.34 -10.11 3.97
N ASP A 54 2.80 -10.37 2.79
CA ASP A 54 3.05 -11.57 2.02
C ASP A 54 2.80 -11.35 0.52
N GLU A 55 3.23 -12.35 -0.27
CA GLU A 55 2.87 -12.59 -1.67
C GLU A 55 2.87 -14.11 -1.87
N TYR A 56 2.06 -14.60 -2.81
CA TYR A 56 2.08 -16.00 -3.18
C TYR A 56 3.39 -16.40 -3.88
N PHE A 57 3.75 -17.68 -3.81
CA PHE A 57 4.99 -18.18 -4.40
C PHE A 57 4.80 -19.53 -5.13
N PRO A 58 5.24 -19.67 -6.39
CA PRO A 58 5.65 -18.59 -7.29
C PRO A 58 4.43 -17.77 -7.73
N MET A 59 4.60 -16.46 -7.95
CA MET A 59 3.54 -15.57 -8.42
C MET A 59 4.06 -14.52 -9.40
N ASP A 60 3.36 -14.40 -10.52
CA ASP A 60 3.53 -13.32 -11.49
C ASP A 60 2.80 -12.06 -10.97
N PRO A 61 3.46 -10.89 -10.86
CA PRO A 61 2.86 -9.65 -10.36
C PRO A 61 1.67 -9.13 -11.19
N ASP A 62 1.54 -9.55 -12.45
CA ASP A 62 0.42 -9.18 -13.33
C ASP A 62 -0.74 -10.18 -13.27
N SER A 63 -0.60 -11.26 -12.48
CA SER A 63 -1.68 -12.21 -12.20
C SER A 63 -2.79 -11.57 -11.38
N ILE A 64 -4.05 -11.86 -11.70
CA ILE A 64 -5.21 -11.44 -10.89
C ILE A 64 -5.18 -11.99 -9.45
N HIS A 65 -4.36 -13.01 -9.20
CA HIS A 65 -4.18 -13.62 -7.88
C HIS A 65 -2.99 -13.03 -7.11
N SER A 66 -2.22 -12.13 -7.73
CA SER A 66 -1.09 -11.46 -7.08
C SER A 66 -1.57 -10.38 -6.13
N TYR A 67 -0.88 -10.28 -4.99
CA TYR A 67 -1.06 -9.17 -4.07
C TYR A 67 -0.46 -7.86 -4.59
N VAL A 68 0.49 -7.89 -5.52
CA VAL A 68 0.87 -6.71 -6.32
C VAL A 68 -0.33 -6.17 -7.09
N TYR A 69 -1.01 -7.03 -7.85
CA TYR A 69 -2.20 -6.64 -8.63
C TYR A 69 -3.32 -6.13 -7.71
N PHE A 70 -3.64 -6.86 -6.64
CA PHE A 70 -4.63 -6.47 -5.65
C PHE A 70 -4.36 -5.07 -5.08
N MET A 71 -3.13 -4.79 -4.64
CA MET A 71 -2.81 -3.50 -4.02
C MET A 71 -2.83 -2.33 -5.02
N LYS A 72 -2.48 -2.56 -6.29
CA LYS A 72 -2.65 -1.56 -7.34
C LYS A 72 -4.13 -1.22 -7.52
N GLU A 73 -4.97 -2.24 -7.65
CA GLU A 73 -6.41 -2.10 -7.86
C GLU A 73 -7.11 -1.39 -6.70
N TYR A 74 -6.77 -1.72 -5.45
CA TYR A 74 -7.48 -1.18 -4.29
C TYR A 74 -6.89 0.11 -3.72
N LEU A 75 -5.59 0.39 -3.94
CA LEU A 75 -4.93 1.51 -3.26
C LEU A 75 -3.94 2.27 -4.15
N PHE A 76 -2.89 1.63 -4.63
CA PHE A 76 -1.69 2.34 -5.11
C PHE A 76 -1.92 3.12 -6.41
N ASP A 77 -2.81 2.68 -7.29
CA ASP A 77 -3.16 3.42 -8.52
C ASP A 77 -4.12 4.60 -8.25
N HIS A 78 -4.48 4.84 -6.98
CA HIS A 78 -5.51 5.79 -6.59
C HIS A 78 -5.02 6.88 -5.64
N ILE A 79 -3.74 6.84 -5.24
CA ILE A 79 -3.11 7.76 -4.30
C ILE A 79 -1.77 8.27 -4.85
N ASP A 80 -1.21 9.31 -4.24
CA ASP A 80 0.07 9.93 -4.62
C ASP A 80 1.29 9.34 -3.89
N ILE A 81 1.25 8.04 -3.57
CA ILE A 81 2.41 7.34 -3.01
C ILE A 81 3.52 7.24 -4.06
N LYS A 82 4.77 7.34 -3.62
CA LYS A 82 5.92 7.17 -4.50
C LYS A 82 6.16 5.69 -4.79
N PRO A 83 6.33 5.26 -6.05
CA PRO A 83 6.54 3.85 -6.38
C PRO A 83 7.73 3.22 -5.64
N GLU A 84 8.80 3.98 -5.41
CA GLU A 84 9.98 3.52 -4.67
C GLU A 84 9.73 3.23 -3.18
N ASN A 85 8.60 3.69 -2.65
CA ASN A 85 8.19 3.50 -1.26
C ASN A 85 7.21 2.33 -1.07
N VAL A 86 6.89 1.60 -2.14
CA VAL A 86 5.99 0.43 -2.10
C VAL A 86 6.84 -0.85 -2.07
N HIS A 87 6.75 -1.60 -0.98
CA HIS A 87 7.49 -2.85 -0.81
C HIS A 87 6.53 -4.03 -0.66
N ILE A 88 6.55 -4.93 -1.64
CA ILE A 88 5.80 -6.20 -1.64
C ILE A 88 6.82 -7.32 -1.88
N PRO A 89 6.74 -8.46 -1.15
CA PRO A 89 7.62 -9.60 -1.42
C PRO A 89 7.59 -10.03 -2.89
N ASP A 90 8.75 -10.36 -3.44
CA ASP A 90 8.88 -10.77 -4.85
C ASP A 90 8.54 -12.26 -5.01
N GLY A 91 7.37 -12.53 -5.57
CA GLY A 91 6.89 -13.88 -5.86
C GLY A 91 7.56 -14.56 -7.07
N THR A 92 8.40 -13.85 -7.82
CA THR A 92 9.06 -14.37 -9.04
C THR A 92 10.44 -14.97 -8.78
N LEU A 93 10.94 -14.83 -7.55
CA LEU A 93 12.25 -15.34 -7.14
C LEU A 93 12.37 -16.86 -7.34
N SER A 94 13.59 -17.32 -7.61
CA SER A 94 13.84 -18.77 -7.59
C SER A 94 13.92 -19.27 -6.14
N ARG A 95 13.62 -20.55 -5.90
CA ARG A 95 13.72 -21.13 -4.53
C ARG A 95 15.15 -21.20 -3.98
N ASP A 96 16.14 -20.98 -4.85
CA ASP A 96 17.57 -21.10 -4.52
C ASP A 96 18.22 -19.73 -4.25
N GLU A 97 17.44 -18.64 -4.32
CA GLU A 97 17.80 -17.26 -3.94
C GLU A 97 17.27 -16.93 -2.52
#